data_AF-U7PQQ3-F1
#
_entry.id   AF-U7PQQ3-F1
#
_cell.length_a   1.000
_cell.length_b   1.000
_cell.length_c   1.000
_cell.angle_alpha   90.00
_cell.angle_beta   90.00
_cell.angle_gamma   90.00
#
_symmetry.space_group_name_H-M   'P 1'
#
loop_
_entity.id
_entity.type
_entity.pdbx_description
1 polymer ?
#
loop_
_entity_poly.entity_id
_entity_poly.type
_entity_poly.pdbx_seq_one_letter_code
_entity_poly.pdbx_strand_id
1 'polypeptide(L)' 'MAQNVPHQMIDRKRVKVYELRNNDWFDRGTGFCSSAFVTNDDGEVSEPRIVVESEDAPDRLLLDTRIHHDDGFQRQQGM' A
#
# COMPACT_ATOMS: atom_id res chain seq x y z
N MET A 1 -19.08 0.45 26.55
CA MET A 1 -17.99 -0.38 26.01
C MET A 1 -18.08 -0.29 24.48
N ALA A 2 -17.07 0.27 23.81
CA ALA A 2 -17.08 0.36 22.34
C ALA A 2 -16.81 -1.02 21.75
N GLN A 3 -17.70 -1.51 20.88
CA GLN A 3 -17.52 -2.78 20.18
C GLN A 3 -16.43 -2.61 19.12
N ASN A 4 -15.51 -3.57 19.08
CA ASN A 4 -14.51 -3.68 18.03
C ASN A 4 -15.23 -4.07 16.73
N VAL A 5 -15.44 -3.11 15.82
CA VAL A 5 -15.98 -3.41 14.50
C VAL A 5 -14.90 -4.16 13.73
N PRO A 6 -15.15 -5.41 13.27
CA PRO A 6 -14.20 -6.08 12.40
C PRO A 6 -14.02 -5.18 11.19
N HIS A 7 -12.81 -4.69 11.00
CA HIS A 7 -12.44 -4.04 9.75
C HIS A 7 -12.59 -5.15 8.70
N GLN A 8 -13.75 -5.18 8.05
CA GLN A 8 -13.93 -5.94 6.82
C GLN A 8 -12.71 -5.62 5.96
N MET A 9 -12.10 -6.63 5.34
CA MET A 9 -11.11 -6.42 4.28
C MET A 9 -11.86 -5.77 3.10
N ILE A 10 -12.28 -4.51 3.25
CA ILE A 10 -13.10 -3.78 2.29
C ILE A 10 -12.16 -3.32 1.19
N ASP A 11 -12.31 -4.03 0.07
CA ASP A 11 -11.91 -3.68 -1.28
C ASP A 11 -10.41 -3.49 -1.51
N ARG A 12 -9.77 -4.62 -1.83
CA ARG A 12 -8.56 -4.62 -2.66
C ARG A 12 -8.81 -3.76 -3.90
N LYS A 13 -8.20 -2.58 -3.97
CA LYS A 13 -8.39 -1.66 -5.10
C LYS A 13 -7.41 -2.02 -6.21
N ARG A 14 -7.91 -2.22 -7.42
CA ARG A 14 -7.05 -2.40 -8.59
C ARG A 14 -6.35 -1.08 -8.92
N VAL A 15 -5.03 -1.08 -8.90
CA VAL A 15 -4.17 0.10 -9.12
C VAL A 15 -3.07 -0.21 -10.11
N LYS A 16 -2.49 0.84 -10.70
CA LYS A 16 -1.24 0.77 -11.46
C LYS A 16 -0.13 1.45 -10.66
N VAL A 17 1.01 0.79 -10.51
CA VAL A 17 2.14 1.29 -9.74
C VAL A 17 3.16 1.89 -10.69
N TYR A 18 3.56 3.14 -10.45
CA TYR A 18 4.60 3.81 -11.21
C TYR A 18 5.79 4.15 -10.31
N GLU A 19 6.98 4.16 -10.90
CA GLU A 19 8.22 4.60 -10.26
C GLU A 19 8.84 5.72 -11.08
N LEU A 20 9.21 6.82 -10.43
CA LEU A 20 9.90 7.92 -11.08
C LEU A 20 11.40 7.57 -11.25
N ARG A 21 11.89 7.50 -12.49
CA ARG A 21 13.30 7.23 -12.82
C ARG A 21 13.74 8.20 -13.89
N ASN A 22 14.86 8.91 -13.68
CA ASN A 22 15.42 9.85 -14.67
C ASN A 22 14.40 10.86 -15.22
N ASN A 23 13.53 11.38 -14.36
CA ASN A 23 12.44 12.31 -14.72
C ASN A 23 11.37 11.73 -15.68
N ASP A 24 11.24 10.40 -15.74
CA ASP A 24 10.20 9.68 -16.46
C ASP A 24 9.49 8.67 -15.56
N TRP A 25 8.21 8.37 -15.85
CA TRP A 25 7.39 7.47 -15.06
C TRP A 25 7.41 6.05 -15.64
N PHE A 26 8.06 5.14 -14.93
CA PHE A 26 8.15 3.73 -15.32
C PHE A 26 6.99 2.91 -14.72
N ASP A 27 6.21 2.24 -15.57
CA ASP A 27 5.13 1.34 -15.15
C ASP A 27 5.72 0.05 -14.54
N ARG A 28 5.48 -0.17 -13.25
CA ARG A 28 5.90 -1.39 -12.54
C ARG A 28 4.91 -2.54 -12.72
N GLY A 29 3.66 -2.24 -13.10
CA GLY A 29 2.60 -3.22 -13.31
C GLY A 29 1.25 -2.80 -12.71
N THR A 30 0.26 -3.66 -12.95
CA THR A 30 -1.10 -3.55 -12.37
C THR A 30 -1.27 -4.57 -11.25
N GLY A 31 -1.96 -4.17 -10.19
CA GLY A 31 -2.10 -5.00 -9.00
C GLY A 31 -3.22 -4.56 -8.06
N PHE A 32 -3.31 -5.23 -6.93
CA PHE A 32 -4.33 -4.99 -5.91
C PHE A 32 -3.72 -4.34 -4.68
N CYS A 33 -4.13 -3.11 -4.41
CA CYS A 33 -3.70 -2.31 -3.28
C CYS A 33 -4.48 -2.67 -2.01
N SER A 34 -3.75 -2.85 -0.91
CA SER A 34 -4.27 -3.02 0.44
C SER A 34 -3.42 -2.24 1.44
N SER A 35 -4.02 -1.86 2.56
CA SER A 35 -3.31 -1.30 3.71
C SER A 35 -3.24 -2.34 4.81
N ALA A 36 -2.07 -2.46 5.45
CA ALA A 36 -1.84 -3.41 6.53
C ALA A 36 -1.08 -2.74 7.68
N PHE A 37 -1.19 -3.35 8.86
CA PHE A 37 -0.41 -3.03 10.04
C PHE A 37 0.52 -4.23 10.29
N VAL A 38 1.82 -4.04 10.12
CA VAL A 38 2.82 -5.11 10.29
C VAL A 38 3.45 -4.99 11.66
N THR A 39 3.27 -6.00 12.49
CA THR A 39 3.91 -6.08 13.80
C THR A 39 5.41 -6.33 13.61
N ASN A 40 6.24 -5.45 14.18
CA ASN A 40 7.69 -5.63 14.20
C ASN A 40 8.09 -6.85 15.03
N ASP A 41 9.30 -7.39 14.81
CA ASP A 41 9.81 -8.58 15.51
C ASP A 41 9.79 -8.44 17.04
N ASP A 42 9.93 -7.22 17.55
CA ASP A 42 9.88 -6.91 18.99
C ASP A 42 8.44 -6.86 19.56
N GLY A 43 7.41 -7.04 18.73
CA GLY A 43 6.01 -7.11 19.14
C GLY A 43 5.37 -5.79 19.60
N GLU A 44 6.15 -4.72 19.78
CA GLU A 44 5.68 -3.50 20.43
C GLU A 44 5.01 -2.48 19.49
N VAL A 45 5.47 -2.38 18.23
CA VAL A 45 4.98 -1.36 17.29
C VAL A 45 4.49 -2.03 16.02
N SER A 46 3.24 -1.76 15.68
CA SER A 46 2.68 -2.12 14.39
C SER A 46 2.90 -0.98 13.40
N GLU A 47 3.60 -1.25 12.31
CA GLU A 47 3.94 -0.27 11.29
C GLU A 47 2.87 -0.25 10.19
N PRO A 48 2.26 0.92 9.90
CA PRO A 48 1.30 1.03 8.79
C PRO A 48 2.03 0.90 7.45
N ARG A 49 1.49 0.08 6.57
CA ARG A 49 2.03 -0.18 5.23
C ARG A 49 0.95 -0.12 4.16
N ILE A 50 1.36 0.29 2.96
CA ILE A 50 0.61 0.07 1.72
C ILE A 50 1.33 -1.02 0.93
N VAL A 51 0.57 -2.06 0.58
CA VAL A 51 1.05 -3.19 -0.20
C VAL A 51 0.26 -3.28 -1.48
N VAL A 52 0.94 -3.52 -2.60
CA VAL A 52 0.31 -3.81 -3.89
C VAL A 52 0.80 -5.17 -4.39
N GLU A 53 -0.09 -6.16 -4.40
CA GLU A 53 0.15 -7.49 -4.95
C GLU A 53 -0.03 -7.45 -6.47
N SER A 54 0.87 -8.07 -7.23
CA SER A 54 0.78 -8.09 -8.70
C SER A 54 -0.42 -8.92 -9.17
N GLU A 55 -1.14 -8.40 -10.17
CA GLU A 55 -2.27 -9.10 -10.82
C GLU A 55 -1.79 -10.35 -11.60
N ASP A 56 -0.62 -10.26 -12.25
CA ASP A 56 -0.09 -11.32 -13.14
C ASP A 56 0.91 -12.27 -12.46
N ALA A 57 1.42 -11.92 -11.28
CA ALA A 57 2.43 -12.69 -10.55
C ALA A 57 2.13 -12.68 -9.04
N PRO A 58 1.32 -13.63 -8.53
CA PRO A 58 0.82 -13.61 -7.15
C PRO A 58 1.91 -13.53 -6.06
N ASP A 59 3.10 -14.09 -6.31
CA ASP A 59 4.23 -14.07 -5.38
C ASP A 59 5.06 -12.77 -5.44
N ARG A 60 4.66 -11.80 -6.27
CA ARG A 60 5.39 -10.56 -6.50
C ARG A 60 4.62 -9.37 -5.94
N LEU A 61 5.29 -8.63 -5.06
CA LEU A 61 4.84 -7.31 -4.64
C LEU A 61 5.31 -6.24 -5.64
N LEU A 62 4.36 -5.45 -6.14
CA LEU A 62 4.64 -4.25 -6.94
C LEU A 62 5.05 -3.07 -6.07
N LEU A 63 4.53 -3.01 -4.84
CA LEU A 63 4.86 -2.00 -3.84
C LEU A 63 4.73 -2.62 -2.45
N ASP A 64 5.70 -2.36 -1.59
CA ASP A 64 5.63 -2.54 -0.14
C ASP A 64 6.29 -1.30 0.46
N THR A 65 5.48 -0.39 0.99
CA THR A 65 5.98 0.85 1.56
C THR A 65 5.38 1.09 2.93
N ARG A 66 6.24 1.46 3.88
CA ARG A 66 5.83 2.00 5.16
C ARG A 66 5.27 3.41 4.98
N ILE A 67 4.29 3.77 5.80
CA ILE A 67 3.75 5.12 5.89
C ILE A 67 4.38 5.80 7.10
N HIS A 68 5.09 6.91 6.90
CA HIS A 68 5.62 7.76 7.96
C HIS A 68 4.79 9.03 8.11
N HIS A 69 4.78 9.59 9.32
CA HIS A 69 4.09 10.84 9.61
C HIS A 69 4.67 12.07 8.86
N ASP A 70 5.94 12.00 8.47
CA ASP A 70 6.64 13.05 7.72
C ASP A 70 6.48 12.92 6.20
N ASP A 71 5.77 11.89 5.72
CA ASP A 71 5.58 11.67 4.29
C ASP A 71 4.56 12.65 3.69
N GLY A 72 4.95 13.32 2.61
CA GLY A 72 4.07 14.18 1.82
C GLY A 72 3.34 13.40 0.73
N PHE A 73 2.13 12.90 1.02
CA PHE A 73 1.28 12.29 0.00
C PHE A 73 0.44 13.34 -0.73
N GLN A 74 0.50 13.33 -2.06
CA GLN A 74 -0.24 14.28 -2.90
C GLN A 74 -1.19 13.56 -3.86
N ARG A 75 -2.45 14.00 -3.90
CA ARG A 75 -3.38 13.67 -4.98
C ARG A 75 -3.11 14.58 -6.18
N GLN A 76 -2.50 14.06 -7.23
CA GLN A 76 -2.08 14.85 -8.39
C GLN A 76 -3.22 15.18 -9.36
N GLN A 77 -4.21 14.29 -9.52
CA GLN A 77 -5.38 14.52 -10.35
C GLN A 77 -6.65 14.50 -9.47
N GLY A 78 -7.51 15.50 -9.65
CA GLY A 78 -8.74 15.67 -8.86
C GLY A 78 -9.83 14.65 -9.19
N MET A 79 -10.91 14.71 -8.41
CA MET A 79 -12.25 14.63 -9.01
C MET A 79 -12.56 15.98 -9.64
#